data_AF-A0AAD9WI57-F1
#
_entry.id   AF-A0AAD9WI57-F1
#
_cell.length_a   1.000
_cell.length_b   1.000
_cell.length_c   1.000
_cell.angle_alpha   90.00
_cell.angle_beta   90.00
_cell.angle_gamma   90.00
#
_symmetry.space_group_name_H-M   'P 1'
#
loop_
_entity.id
_entity.type
_entity.pdbx_description
1 polymer ?
#
loop_
_entity_poly.entity_id
_entity_poly.type
_entity_poly.pdbx_seq_one_letter_code
_entity_poly.pdbx_strand_id
1 'polypeptide(L)'
;MSTSLANSTESKNYDVFLSFRGKDTRNNFVDHLYKGLDRVGLHVFRDDDEVHEGEKINDKLFQAIENSEISIPILSENYASSKWCLQELVQMIECMNKARHVVLPIFYWVEPTNVRHQKGRFGEGFARLSGEYSEKEVEKWKQVLQDVASLKGWEVSETANRKEGKLVEDVVKKVWEDLKKAFQLFVPNQPVGFDDAKERILQLLDDNPYATRIVGIHGMWGIGKTTLAKVVYNELSNQFQLRSFIANIKENSQRNGIAWLQNKLIFDILGMKYQGSDIDEGINILRSKCKLKKVLILLDDVNHHDQLKSLVGKEDWFNMGSRIIITTRIKSILDYAQVNRQYHLMEIKRDQSLILFSRHAFCKESPRCGFEALSIEIVSTIGGLPLALEFMGKTLCGKNQAIWQEALKKLRKVSHVKVQEKLRIRYDTSNYK
;
A
#
# COMPACT_ATOMS: atom_id res chain seq x y z
N MET A 1 -11.35 -14.97 -35.62
CA MET A 1 -12.08 -14.63 -34.38
C MET A 1 -11.05 -14.36 -33.31
N SER A 2 -10.73 -13.08 -33.12
CA SER A 2 -9.68 -12.61 -32.23
C SER A 2 -10.36 -12.09 -30.97
N THR A 3 -10.23 -12.82 -29.87
CA THR A 3 -10.68 -12.37 -28.55
C THR A 3 -9.51 -11.73 -27.83
N SER A 4 -9.48 -10.39 -27.82
CA SER A 4 -8.58 -9.63 -26.96
C SER A 4 -9.05 -9.74 -25.51
N LEU A 5 -8.24 -10.35 -24.66
CA LEU A 5 -8.40 -10.22 -23.21
C LEU A 5 -7.99 -8.81 -22.81
N ALA A 6 -8.98 -7.98 -22.44
CA ALA A 6 -8.77 -6.73 -21.75
C ALA A 6 -8.27 -7.03 -20.32
N ASN A 7 -6.97 -6.93 -20.11
CA ASN A 7 -6.39 -6.70 -18.80
C ASN A 7 -6.06 -5.21 -18.68
N SER A 8 -7.06 -4.40 -18.33
CA SER A 8 -6.83 -3.02 -17.86
C SER A 8 -7.04 -3.01 -16.34
N THR A 9 -6.00 -3.40 -15.61
CA THR A 9 -5.83 -2.84 -14.27
C THR A 9 -5.26 -1.45 -14.49
N GLU A 10 -6.14 -0.46 -14.66
CA GLU A 10 -5.74 0.94 -14.74
C GLU A 10 -4.97 1.27 -13.46
N SER A 11 -3.67 1.56 -13.61
CA SER A 11 -2.85 2.03 -12.52
C SER A 11 -3.38 3.41 -12.14
N LYS A 12 -3.92 3.55 -10.93
CA LYS A 12 -4.17 4.87 -10.35
C LYS A 12 -2.87 5.67 -10.40
N ASN A 13 -2.91 6.79 -11.09
CA ASN A 13 -1.71 7.57 -11.38
C ASN A 13 -1.47 8.64 -10.32
N TYR A 14 -2.45 9.01 -9.49
CA TYR A 14 -2.32 10.04 -8.47
C TYR A 14 -2.88 9.56 -7.12
N ASP A 15 -2.29 10.02 -6.03
CA ASP A 15 -2.81 9.79 -4.69
C ASP A 15 -3.92 10.80 -4.37
N VAL A 16 -3.71 12.07 -4.77
CA VAL A 16 -4.58 13.21 -4.43
C VAL A 16 -4.81 14.10 -5.65
N PHE A 17 -6.05 14.55 -5.82
CA PHE A 17 -6.43 15.62 -6.74
C PHE A 17 -6.86 16.87 -5.97
N LEU A 18 -6.29 18.03 -6.28
CA LEU A 18 -6.70 19.32 -5.72
C LEU A 18 -7.52 20.10 -6.75
N SER A 19 -8.78 20.40 -6.43
CA SER A 19 -9.61 21.34 -7.20
C SER A 19 -9.75 22.65 -6.43
N PHE A 20 -9.49 23.76 -7.10
CA PHE A 20 -9.49 25.06 -6.45
C PHE A 20 -9.65 26.18 -7.46
N ARG A 21 -10.12 27.33 -6.97
CA ARG A 21 -10.11 28.53 -7.79
C ARG A 21 -8.70 29.12 -7.84
N GLY A 22 -8.06 29.02 -8.99
CA GLY A 22 -6.68 29.48 -9.20
C GLY A 22 -6.42 30.91 -8.71
N LYS A 23 -7.29 31.85 -9.13
CA LYS A 23 -7.21 33.28 -8.77
C LYS A 23 -7.26 33.55 -7.26
N ASP A 24 -7.95 32.70 -6.51
CA ASP A 24 -8.17 32.92 -5.07
C ASP A 24 -7.05 32.29 -4.24
N THR A 25 -6.59 31.10 -4.63
CA THR A 25 -5.85 30.22 -3.71
C THR A 25 -4.53 29.65 -4.22
N ARG A 26 -4.21 29.78 -5.52
CA ARG A 26 -3.05 29.11 -6.15
C ARG A 26 -1.74 29.41 -5.43
N ASN A 27 -1.43 30.69 -5.26
CA ASN A 27 -0.13 31.17 -4.77
C ASN A 27 -0.07 31.31 -3.23
N ASN A 28 -1.10 30.82 -2.51
CA ASN A 28 -1.16 30.90 -1.06
C ASN A 28 -1.41 29.50 -0.44
N PHE A 29 -2.58 29.26 0.14
CA PHE A 29 -3.01 28.04 0.80
C PHE A 29 -2.78 26.79 -0.04
N VAL A 30 -3.15 26.79 -1.33
CA VAL A 30 -2.99 25.59 -2.18
C VAL A 30 -1.52 25.26 -2.44
N ASP A 31 -0.67 26.28 -2.63
CA ASP A 31 0.76 26.06 -2.76
C ASP A 31 1.34 25.41 -1.50
N HIS A 32 0.96 25.92 -0.33
CA HIS A 32 1.36 25.35 0.96
C HIS A 32 0.83 23.93 1.16
N LEU A 33 -0.44 23.67 0.84
CA LEU A 33 -1.07 22.36 0.98
C LEU A 33 -0.35 21.31 0.14
N TYR A 34 -0.12 21.56 -1.15
CA TYR A 34 0.60 20.57 -1.94
C TYR A 34 2.06 20.48 -1.56
N LYS A 35 2.74 21.56 -1.16
CA LYS A 35 4.10 21.40 -0.63
C LYS A 35 4.10 20.50 0.60
N GLY A 36 3.06 20.57 1.44
CA GLY A 36 2.84 19.66 2.55
C GLY A 36 2.65 18.20 2.11
N LEU A 37 1.79 17.97 1.12
CA LEU A 37 1.50 16.63 0.57
C LEU A 37 2.71 16.02 -0.17
N ASP A 38 3.40 16.81 -0.99
CA ASP A 38 4.61 16.43 -1.72
C ASP A 38 5.76 16.11 -0.76
N ARG A 39 5.92 16.88 0.33
CA ARG A 39 6.92 16.61 1.38
C ARG A 39 6.74 15.26 2.08
N VAL A 40 5.53 14.71 2.10
CA VAL A 40 5.27 13.37 2.62
C VAL A 40 5.31 12.29 1.52
N GLY A 41 5.63 12.66 0.28
CA GLY A 41 5.84 11.74 -0.84
C GLY A 41 4.57 11.34 -1.58
N LEU A 42 3.48 12.08 -1.42
CA LEU A 42 2.23 11.81 -2.15
C LEU A 42 2.29 12.40 -3.55
N HIS A 43 1.84 11.63 -4.54
CA HIS A 43 1.74 12.09 -5.92
C HIS A 43 0.45 12.87 -6.12
N VAL A 44 0.55 14.20 -6.19
CA VAL A 44 -0.59 15.11 -6.20
C VAL A 44 -0.78 15.74 -7.57
N PHE A 45 -2.00 15.66 -8.10
CA PHE A 45 -2.43 16.48 -9.22
C PHE A 45 -2.97 17.82 -8.69
N ARG A 46 -2.34 18.93 -9.10
CA ARG A 46 -2.89 20.28 -8.91
C ARG A 46 -3.60 20.67 -10.20
N ASP A 47 -4.91 20.85 -10.16
CA ASP A 47 -5.55 21.48 -11.30
C ASP A 47 -5.13 22.94 -11.41
N ASP A 48 -4.78 23.38 -12.62
CA ASP A 48 -4.42 24.77 -12.88
C ASP A 48 -5.44 25.40 -13.83
N ASP A 49 -6.62 25.64 -13.24
CA ASP A 49 -7.83 26.35 -13.67
C ASP A 49 -7.64 27.55 -14.64
N GLU A 50 -6.42 28.09 -14.81
CA GLU A 50 -6.09 29.18 -15.75
C GLU A 50 -5.48 28.73 -17.10
N VAL A 51 -5.23 27.44 -17.32
CA VAL A 51 -4.49 26.93 -18.50
C VAL A 51 -5.39 26.18 -19.50
N HIS A 52 -6.71 26.15 -19.31
CA HIS A 52 -7.61 25.30 -20.11
C HIS A 52 -8.05 25.94 -21.44
N GLU A 53 -7.23 25.82 -22.48
CA GLU A 53 -7.65 26.00 -23.88
C GLU A 53 -7.75 24.65 -24.61
N GLY A 54 -8.97 24.13 -24.81
CA GLY A 54 -9.28 23.04 -25.76
C GLY A 54 -9.84 21.73 -25.17
N GLU A 55 -10.57 20.96 -26.00
CA GLU A 55 -11.31 19.74 -25.63
C GLU A 55 -10.42 18.58 -25.12
N LYS A 56 -9.20 18.42 -25.64
CA LYS A 56 -8.27 17.34 -25.25
C LYS A 56 -7.69 17.48 -23.83
N ILE A 57 -7.79 18.67 -23.23
CA ILE A 57 -7.35 18.92 -21.85
C ILE A 57 -8.41 18.40 -20.86
N ASN A 58 -9.68 18.40 -21.27
CA ASN A 58 -10.82 18.00 -20.46
C ASN A 58 -10.80 16.51 -20.10
N ASP A 59 -10.50 15.64 -21.09
CA ASP A 59 -10.43 14.20 -20.87
C ASP A 59 -9.32 13.82 -19.88
N LYS A 60 -8.18 14.52 -19.93
CA LYS A 60 -7.06 14.29 -19.01
C LYS A 60 -7.39 14.70 -17.59
N LEU A 61 -8.16 15.78 -17.42
CA LEU A 61 -8.57 16.28 -16.12
C LEU A 61 -9.53 15.31 -15.42
N PHE A 62 -10.59 14.89 -16.11
CA PHE A 62 -11.52 13.91 -15.57
C PHE A 62 -10.85 12.55 -15.33
N GLN A 63 -9.94 12.12 -16.21
CA GLN A 63 -9.12 10.95 -15.97
C GLN A 63 -8.22 11.12 -14.73
N ALA A 64 -7.68 12.31 -14.46
CA ALA A 64 -6.89 12.54 -13.25
C ALA A 64 -7.75 12.43 -11.98
N ILE A 65 -9.00 12.91 -12.02
CA ILE A 65 -9.96 12.73 -10.92
C ILE A 65 -10.28 11.23 -10.73
N GLU A 66 -10.65 10.52 -11.80
CA GLU A 66 -10.97 9.09 -11.75
C GLU A 66 -9.79 8.22 -11.28
N ASN A 67 -8.56 8.62 -11.65
CA ASN A 67 -7.33 7.93 -11.29
C ASN A 67 -6.70 8.40 -9.97
N SER A 68 -7.43 9.22 -9.19
CA SER A 68 -7.03 9.63 -7.84
C SER A 68 -7.73 8.79 -6.77
N GLU A 69 -7.14 8.65 -5.59
CA GLU A 69 -7.84 8.02 -4.45
C GLU A 69 -8.65 9.04 -3.65
N ILE A 70 -8.13 10.25 -3.53
CA ILE A 70 -8.70 11.33 -2.75
C ILE A 70 -8.82 12.59 -3.61
N SER A 71 -9.95 13.27 -3.55
CA SER A 71 -10.10 14.63 -4.08
C SER A 71 -10.34 15.63 -2.96
N ILE A 72 -9.70 16.78 -3.05
CA ILE A 72 -9.80 17.87 -2.08
C ILE A 72 -10.30 19.11 -2.84
N PRO A 73 -11.62 19.41 -2.79
CA PRO A 73 -12.12 20.68 -3.27
C PRO A 73 -11.85 21.78 -2.23
N ILE A 74 -11.10 22.81 -2.63
CA ILE A 74 -10.84 24.02 -1.84
C ILE A 74 -11.85 25.09 -2.26
N LEU A 75 -12.96 25.14 -1.53
CA LEU A 75 -14.12 25.97 -1.80
C LEU A 75 -13.87 27.40 -1.26
N SER A 76 -13.40 28.28 -2.14
CA SER A 76 -13.24 29.72 -1.91
C SER A 76 -14.47 30.52 -2.33
N GLU A 77 -14.47 31.82 -2.00
CA GLU A 77 -15.59 32.73 -2.29
C GLU A 77 -15.99 32.73 -3.78
N ASN A 78 -15.02 32.69 -4.71
CA ASN A 78 -15.27 32.71 -6.15
C ASN A 78 -15.20 31.33 -6.82
N TYR A 79 -15.16 30.23 -6.05
CA TYR A 79 -15.07 28.88 -6.62
C TYR A 79 -16.24 28.60 -7.59
N ALA A 80 -17.47 28.93 -7.19
CA ALA A 80 -18.66 28.71 -7.99
C ALA A 80 -18.85 29.71 -9.15
N SER A 81 -17.93 30.66 -9.35
CA SER A 81 -17.91 31.52 -10.54
C SER A 81 -17.16 30.86 -11.72
N SER A 82 -16.59 29.67 -11.53
CA SER A 82 -15.87 28.91 -12.55
C SER A 82 -16.67 27.68 -12.95
N LYS A 83 -17.04 27.59 -14.24
CA LYS A 83 -17.65 26.36 -14.78
C LYS A 83 -16.76 25.15 -14.57
N TRP A 84 -15.44 25.31 -14.72
CA TRP A 84 -14.46 24.24 -14.56
C TRP A 84 -14.48 23.67 -13.14
N CYS A 85 -14.29 24.51 -12.12
CA CYS A 85 -14.38 24.09 -10.73
C CYS A 85 -15.69 23.34 -10.39
N LEU A 86 -16.82 23.75 -10.97
CA LEU A 86 -18.10 23.06 -10.78
C LEU A 86 -18.18 21.72 -11.52
N GLN A 87 -17.61 21.62 -12.72
CA GLN A 87 -17.54 20.36 -13.48
C GLN A 87 -16.61 19.34 -12.82
N GLU A 88 -15.46 19.78 -12.29
CA GLU A 88 -14.57 18.95 -11.49
C GLU A 88 -15.28 18.42 -10.25
N LEU A 89 -15.96 19.32 -9.51
CA LEU A 89 -16.68 18.95 -8.30
C LEU A 89 -17.78 17.92 -8.60
N VAL A 90 -18.49 18.08 -9.71
CA VAL A 90 -19.46 17.09 -10.21
C VAL A 90 -18.79 15.73 -10.41
N GLN A 91 -17.65 15.70 -11.10
CA GLN A 91 -16.93 14.46 -11.34
C GLN A 91 -16.46 13.80 -10.03
N MET A 92 -15.93 14.58 -9.08
CA MET A 92 -15.50 14.07 -7.78
C MET A 92 -16.63 13.37 -7.01
N ILE A 93 -17.81 14.00 -6.96
CA ILE A 93 -18.97 13.43 -6.27
C ILE A 93 -19.51 12.20 -7.02
N GLU A 94 -19.48 12.19 -8.36
CA GLU A 94 -19.81 11.01 -9.13
C GLU A 94 -18.84 9.84 -8.87
N CYS A 95 -17.53 10.10 -8.82
CA CYS A 95 -16.51 9.10 -8.47
C CYS A 95 -16.71 8.57 -7.04
N MET A 96 -17.03 9.44 -6.09
CA MET A 96 -17.34 9.06 -4.69
C MET A 96 -18.56 8.13 -4.60
N ASN A 97 -19.58 8.34 -5.45
CA ASN A 97 -20.79 7.53 -5.44
C ASN A 97 -20.61 6.19 -6.18
N LYS A 98 -19.76 6.14 -7.21
CA LYS A 98 -19.54 4.94 -8.04
C LYS A 98 -18.41 4.03 -7.52
N ALA A 99 -17.42 4.59 -6.83
CA ALA A 99 -16.20 3.91 -6.42
C ALA A 99 -15.82 4.21 -4.96
N ARG A 100 -14.72 3.63 -4.47
CA ARG A 100 -14.13 3.98 -3.15
C ARG A 100 -13.29 5.26 -3.23
N HIS A 101 -13.84 6.31 -3.82
CA HIS A 101 -13.19 7.62 -3.92
C HIS A 101 -13.53 8.45 -2.69
N VAL A 102 -12.56 9.14 -2.09
CA VAL A 102 -12.80 9.96 -0.89
C VAL A 102 -12.78 11.44 -1.29
N VAL A 103 -13.79 12.19 -0.86
CA VAL A 103 -13.84 13.65 -1.04
C VAL A 103 -13.70 14.33 0.31
N LEU A 104 -12.72 15.24 0.42
CA LEU A 104 -12.35 15.93 1.65
C LEU A 104 -12.43 17.45 1.44
N PRO A 105 -13.60 18.09 1.66
CA PRO A 105 -13.74 19.51 1.37
C PRO A 105 -13.00 20.41 2.36
N ILE A 106 -12.44 21.48 1.83
CA ILE A 106 -11.88 22.60 2.61
C ILE A 106 -12.70 23.84 2.27
N PHE A 107 -13.40 24.40 3.24
CA PHE A 107 -14.16 25.63 3.13
C PHE A 107 -13.22 26.80 3.45
N TYR A 108 -12.66 27.41 2.40
CA TYR A 108 -11.62 28.43 2.49
C TYR A 108 -12.24 29.82 2.57
N TRP A 109 -12.38 30.33 3.80
CA TRP A 109 -13.04 31.60 4.11
C TRP A 109 -14.48 31.72 3.59
N VAL A 110 -15.17 30.57 3.51
CA VAL A 110 -16.58 30.47 3.14
C VAL A 110 -17.28 29.56 4.14
N GLU A 111 -18.47 29.94 4.61
CA GLU A 111 -19.27 29.07 5.46
C GLU A 111 -19.89 27.91 4.65
N PRO A 112 -19.88 26.67 5.15
CA PRO A 112 -20.51 25.53 4.47
C PRO A 112 -21.99 25.75 4.15
N THR A 113 -22.71 26.52 4.96
CA THR A 113 -24.12 26.91 4.74
C THR A 113 -24.30 27.77 3.49
N ASN A 114 -23.36 28.66 3.21
CA ASN A 114 -23.35 29.50 2.01
C ASN A 114 -23.05 28.67 0.76
N VAL A 115 -22.19 27.66 0.86
CA VAL A 115 -21.97 26.69 -0.23
C VAL A 115 -23.23 25.85 -0.45
N ARG A 116 -23.82 25.29 0.62
CA ARG A 116 -24.97 24.37 0.57
C ARG A 116 -26.20 25.00 -0.07
N HIS A 117 -26.46 26.26 0.24
CA HIS A 117 -27.66 26.98 -0.20
C HIS A 117 -27.37 28.06 -1.23
N GLN A 118 -26.12 28.13 -1.72
CA GLN A 118 -25.63 29.14 -2.68
C GLN A 118 -26.03 30.55 -2.26
N LYS A 119 -25.64 30.95 -1.04
CA LYS A 119 -25.94 32.26 -0.42
C LYS A 119 -24.69 33.12 -0.26
N GLY A 120 -24.92 34.40 0.07
CA GLY A 120 -23.84 35.37 0.25
C GLY A 120 -23.01 35.54 -1.02
N ARG A 121 -21.73 35.90 -0.84
CA ARG A 121 -20.82 36.16 -1.97
C ARG A 121 -20.55 34.93 -2.84
N PHE A 122 -20.50 33.74 -2.23
CA PHE A 122 -20.43 32.48 -2.97
C PHE A 122 -21.63 32.31 -3.90
N GLY A 123 -22.84 32.58 -3.39
CA GLY A 123 -24.08 32.58 -4.15
C GLY A 123 -24.13 33.61 -5.27
N GLU A 124 -23.60 34.82 -5.06
CA GLU A 124 -23.49 35.84 -6.10
C GLU A 124 -22.60 35.37 -7.26
N GLY A 125 -21.46 34.76 -6.95
CA GLY A 125 -20.58 34.15 -7.95
C GLY A 125 -21.27 33.05 -8.75
N PHE A 126 -22.00 32.16 -8.05
CA PHE A 126 -22.79 31.10 -8.68
C PHE A 126 -23.93 31.64 -9.57
N ALA A 127 -24.65 32.66 -9.12
CA ALA A 127 -25.77 33.24 -9.85
C ALA A 127 -25.33 33.90 -11.16
N ARG A 128 -24.17 34.58 -11.17
CA ARG A 128 -23.58 35.16 -12.38
C ARG A 128 -23.30 34.10 -13.43
N LEU A 129 -22.69 32.98 -13.03
CA LEU A 129 -22.40 31.87 -13.94
C LEU A 129 -23.70 31.18 -14.40
N SER A 130 -24.64 30.94 -13.49
CA SER A 130 -25.87 30.18 -13.76
C SER A 130 -26.75 30.80 -14.84
N GLY A 131 -26.70 32.12 -15.03
CA GLY A 131 -27.46 32.81 -16.09
C GLY A 131 -27.02 32.46 -17.52
N GLU A 132 -25.85 31.84 -17.69
CA GLU A 132 -25.28 31.49 -19.00
C GLU A 132 -25.54 30.02 -19.40
N TYR A 133 -26.12 29.20 -18.53
CA TYR A 133 -26.26 27.75 -18.72
C TYR A 133 -27.69 27.25 -18.60
N SER A 134 -27.90 26.01 -19.05
CA SER A 134 -29.22 25.39 -19.01
C SER A 134 -29.65 25.08 -17.57
N GLU A 135 -30.96 25.13 -17.31
CA GLU A 135 -31.54 24.81 -16.00
C GLU A 135 -31.10 23.43 -15.48
N LYS A 136 -30.96 22.45 -16.38
CA LYS A 136 -30.49 21.11 -16.06
C LYS A 136 -29.05 21.08 -15.55
N GLU A 137 -28.15 21.86 -16.16
CA GLU A 137 -26.76 21.97 -15.70
C GLU A 137 -26.69 22.66 -14.33
N VAL A 138 -27.42 23.77 -14.18
CA VAL A 138 -27.48 24.54 -12.94
C VAL A 138 -28.01 23.69 -11.78
N GLU A 139 -29.05 22.89 -12.01
CA GLU A 139 -29.60 22.02 -10.97
C GLU A 139 -28.64 20.91 -10.55
N LYS A 140 -27.87 20.37 -11.52
CA LYS A 140 -26.79 19.41 -11.22
C LYS A 140 -25.73 20.03 -10.32
N TRP A 141 -25.32 21.27 -10.59
CA TRP A 141 -24.34 21.97 -9.76
C TRP A 141 -24.86 22.27 -8.36
N LYS A 142 -26.12 22.71 -8.21
CA LYS A 142 -26.73 22.93 -6.89
C LYS A 142 -26.73 21.66 -6.05
N GLN A 143 -27.12 20.53 -6.63
CA GLN A 143 -27.14 19.25 -5.92
C GLN A 143 -25.73 18.87 -5.43
N VAL A 144 -24.73 18.98 -6.30
CA VAL A 144 -23.34 18.65 -5.96
C VAL A 144 -22.76 19.59 -4.90
N LEU A 145 -23.09 20.88 -4.96
CA LEU A 145 -22.72 21.86 -3.94
C LEU A 145 -23.37 21.56 -2.58
N GLN A 146 -24.62 21.09 -2.59
CA GLN A 146 -25.31 20.64 -1.39
C GLN A 146 -24.68 19.36 -0.81
N ASP A 147 -24.33 18.41 -1.67
CA ASP A 147 -23.72 17.13 -1.28
C ASP A 147 -22.34 17.36 -0.67
N VAL A 148 -21.46 18.13 -1.35
CA VAL A 148 -20.11 18.42 -0.83
C VAL A 148 -20.17 19.20 0.48
N ALA A 149 -21.10 20.14 0.62
CA ALA A 149 -21.29 20.91 1.86
C ALA A 149 -21.85 20.07 3.02
N SER A 150 -22.29 18.85 2.75
CA SER A 150 -22.76 17.89 3.76
C SER A 150 -21.67 16.91 4.19
N LEU A 151 -20.53 16.86 3.48
CA LEU A 151 -19.38 16.06 3.87
C LEU A 151 -18.64 16.70 5.04
N LYS A 152 -17.97 15.84 5.83
CA LYS A 152 -17.08 16.31 6.88
C LYS A 152 -15.83 16.91 6.24
N GLY A 153 -15.63 18.22 6.45
CA GLY A 153 -14.48 18.97 5.95
C GLY A 153 -13.83 19.83 7.01
N TRP A 154 -13.00 20.77 6.57
CA TRP A 154 -12.41 21.80 7.42
C TRP A 154 -12.90 23.17 7.02
N GLU A 155 -13.22 23.99 8.01
CA GLU A 155 -13.57 25.40 7.82
C GLU A 155 -12.44 26.27 8.36
N VAL A 156 -11.85 27.15 7.54
CA VAL A 156 -10.71 27.99 7.97
C VAL A 156 -11.08 28.91 9.14
N SER A 157 -12.32 29.42 9.18
CA SER A 157 -12.84 30.33 10.22
C SER A 157 -12.84 29.71 11.61
N GLU A 158 -13.13 28.41 11.69
CA GLU A 158 -13.33 27.66 12.95
C GLU A 158 -12.16 26.71 13.28
N THR A 159 -11.39 26.29 12.26
CA THR A 159 -10.30 25.32 12.44
C THR A 159 -9.00 26.02 12.82
N ALA A 160 -8.20 25.36 13.66
CA ALA A 160 -6.80 25.69 13.89
C ALA A 160 -6.53 27.13 14.41
N ASN A 161 -7.50 27.75 15.09
CA ASN A 161 -7.44 29.16 15.52
C ASN A 161 -7.13 30.11 14.34
N ARG A 162 -7.70 29.84 13.15
CA ARG A 162 -7.48 30.61 11.92
C ARG A 162 -6.04 30.59 11.39
N LYS A 163 -5.25 29.58 11.77
CA LYS A 163 -3.88 29.39 11.29
C LYS A 163 -3.83 28.40 10.13
N GLU A 164 -3.70 28.91 8.92
CA GLU A 164 -3.64 28.12 7.68
C GLU A 164 -2.54 27.05 7.69
N GLY A 165 -1.37 27.35 8.26
CA GLY A 165 -0.28 26.38 8.34
C GLY A 165 -0.63 25.12 9.15
N LYS A 166 -1.36 25.29 10.26
CA LYS A 166 -1.82 24.15 11.08
C LYS A 166 -2.94 23.40 10.36
N LEU A 167 -3.82 24.08 9.64
CA LEU A 167 -4.81 23.42 8.79
C LEU A 167 -4.13 22.55 7.72
N VAL A 168 -3.06 23.05 7.08
CA VAL A 168 -2.27 22.25 6.13
C VAL A 168 -1.71 20.99 6.81
N GLU A 169 -1.12 21.11 8.00
CA GLU A 169 -0.61 19.95 8.76
C GLU A 169 -1.71 18.93 9.06
N ASP A 170 -2.88 19.39 9.51
CA ASP A 170 -4.03 18.54 9.85
C ASP A 170 -4.58 17.82 8.61
N VAL A 171 -4.70 18.52 7.47
CA VAL A 171 -5.15 17.94 6.20
C VAL A 171 -4.15 16.91 5.68
N VAL A 172 -2.85 17.25 5.64
CA VAL A 172 -1.79 16.32 5.19
C VAL A 172 -1.80 15.05 6.03
N LYS A 173 -1.94 15.18 7.35
CA LYS A 173 -2.04 14.04 8.25
C LYS A 173 -3.27 13.17 7.96
N LYS A 174 -4.42 13.79 7.73
CA LYS A 174 -5.68 13.09 7.45
C LYS A 174 -5.65 12.36 6.10
N VAL A 175 -5.15 13.02 5.06
CA VAL A 175 -4.93 12.41 3.73
C VAL A 175 -3.99 11.21 3.84
N TRP A 176 -2.87 11.39 4.53
CA TRP A 176 -1.93 10.31 4.79
C TRP A 176 -2.62 9.14 5.50
N GLU A 177 -3.46 9.43 6.50
CA GLU A 177 -4.26 8.45 7.24
C GLU A 177 -5.25 7.66 6.39
N ASP A 178 -5.96 8.33 5.50
CA ASP A 178 -6.96 7.69 4.66
C ASP A 178 -6.31 6.81 3.58
N LEU A 179 -5.15 7.23 3.06
CA LEU A 179 -4.33 6.43 2.17
C LEU A 179 -3.57 5.30 2.88
N LYS A 180 -3.49 5.26 4.22
CA LYS A 180 -2.79 4.19 4.97
C LYS A 180 -3.23 2.77 4.57
N LYS A 181 -4.49 2.60 4.16
CA LYS A 181 -5.02 1.30 3.71
C LYS A 181 -4.48 0.89 2.33
N ALA A 182 -4.23 1.85 1.44
CA ALA A 182 -3.70 1.61 0.10
C ALA A 182 -2.21 1.20 0.13
N PHE A 183 -1.46 1.65 1.15
CA PHE A 183 -0.03 1.34 1.31
C PHE A 183 0.26 0.02 2.05
N GLN A 184 -0.76 -0.73 2.47
CA GLN A 184 -0.52 -2.02 3.13
C GLN A 184 -0.02 -3.04 2.12
N LEU A 185 1.00 -3.81 2.52
CA LEU A 185 1.47 -4.92 1.70
C LEU A 185 0.37 -5.97 1.62
N PHE A 186 0.13 -6.51 0.42
CA PHE A 186 -0.81 -7.61 0.25
C PHE A 186 -0.39 -8.82 1.12
N VAL A 187 -1.28 -9.22 2.02
CA VAL A 187 -1.19 -10.43 2.83
C VAL A 187 -2.45 -11.26 2.52
N PRO A 188 -2.31 -12.58 2.26
CA PRO A 188 -3.47 -13.45 2.11
C PRO A 188 -4.43 -13.32 3.29
N ASN A 189 -5.74 -13.35 3.02
CA ASN A 189 -6.76 -13.22 4.06
C ASN A 189 -6.56 -14.29 5.15
N GLN A 190 -6.39 -13.83 6.40
CA GLN A 190 -6.24 -14.65 7.61
C GLN A 190 -5.07 -15.66 7.54
N PRO A 191 -3.81 -15.19 7.64
CA PRO A 191 -2.66 -16.07 7.66
C PRO A 191 -2.69 -16.93 8.94
N VAL A 192 -2.79 -18.26 8.78
CA VAL A 192 -2.98 -19.21 9.89
C VAL A 192 -1.62 -19.52 10.53
N GLY A 193 -1.57 -19.65 11.86
CA GLY A 193 -0.41 -20.18 12.57
C GLY A 193 0.78 -19.23 12.70
N PHE A 194 0.58 -17.93 12.52
CA PHE A 194 1.63 -16.91 12.65
C PHE A 194 1.56 -16.07 13.92
N ASP A 195 0.51 -16.16 14.74
CA ASP A 195 0.30 -15.25 15.87
C ASP A 195 1.47 -15.29 16.88
N ASP A 196 1.85 -16.49 17.34
CA ASP A 196 3.00 -16.68 18.23
C ASP A 196 4.30 -16.10 17.64
N ALA A 197 4.51 -16.31 16.33
CA ALA A 197 5.73 -15.87 15.65
C ALA A 197 5.75 -14.35 15.45
N LYS A 198 4.59 -13.78 15.13
CA LYS A 198 4.36 -12.34 14.98
C LYS A 198 4.65 -11.62 16.28
N GLU A 199 4.07 -12.06 17.39
CA GLU A 199 4.29 -11.48 18.71
C GLU A 199 5.76 -11.52 19.12
N ARG A 200 6.44 -12.65 18.91
CA ARG A 200 7.89 -12.76 19.19
C ARG A 200 8.73 -11.80 18.35
N ILE A 201 8.41 -11.64 17.07
CA ILE A 201 9.15 -10.70 16.21
C ILE A 201 8.87 -9.25 16.64
N LEU A 202 7.63 -8.91 17.00
CA LEU A 202 7.29 -7.60 17.53
C LEU A 202 8.07 -7.31 18.82
N GLN A 203 8.20 -8.29 19.73
CA GLN A 203 9.03 -8.17 20.92
C GLN A 203 10.51 -7.94 20.59
N LEU A 204 11.06 -8.65 19.60
CA LEU A 204 12.44 -8.44 19.15
C LEU A 204 12.66 -7.04 18.56
N LEU A 205 11.63 -6.49 17.92
CA LEU A 205 11.63 -5.16 17.33
C LEU A 205 11.36 -4.06 18.35
N ASP A 206 10.63 -4.31 19.44
CA ASP A 206 10.12 -3.25 20.33
C ASP A 206 10.61 -3.34 21.79
N ASP A 207 11.69 -4.09 22.04
CA ASP A 207 12.31 -4.14 23.37
C ASP A 207 12.91 -2.81 23.85
N ASN A 208 13.12 -1.85 22.93
CA ASN A 208 13.50 -0.48 23.22
C ASN A 208 12.99 0.46 22.12
N PRO A 209 12.09 1.41 22.43
CA PRO A 209 11.51 2.31 21.44
C PRO A 209 12.53 3.31 20.84
N TYR A 210 13.65 3.57 21.52
CA TYR A 210 14.67 4.54 21.09
C TYR A 210 15.82 3.91 20.32
N ALA A 211 15.97 2.59 20.33
CA ALA A 211 17.09 1.95 19.66
C ALA A 211 16.71 1.52 18.24
N THR A 212 17.66 1.57 17.31
CA THR A 212 17.52 0.94 16.00
C THR A 212 17.49 -0.57 16.17
N ARG A 213 16.61 -1.25 15.43
CA ARG A 213 16.48 -2.71 15.47
C ARG A 213 16.48 -3.31 14.09
N ILE A 214 17.42 -4.23 13.86
CA ILE A 214 17.46 -5.07 12.67
C ILE A 214 17.12 -6.50 13.10
N VAL A 215 16.05 -7.06 12.56
CA VAL A 215 15.62 -8.44 12.84
C VAL A 215 15.69 -9.27 11.55
N GLY A 216 16.44 -10.37 11.62
CA GLY A 216 16.54 -11.35 10.54
C GLY A 216 15.62 -12.54 10.76
N ILE A 217 14.64 -12.73 9.89
CA ILE A 217 13.76 -13.90 9.87
C ILE A 217 14.38 -14.91 8.90
N HIS A 218 14.78 -16.07 9.42
CA HIS A 218 15.34 -17.14 8.61
C HIS A 218 14.57 -18.46 8.76
N GLY A 219 14.73 -19.36 7.79
CA GLY A 219 14.00 -20.63 7.77
C GLY A 219 13.87 -21.19 6.36
N MET A 220 13.30 -22.40 6.27
CA MET A 220 13.21 -23.15 5.01
C MET A 220 12.35 -22.45 3.95
N TRP A 221 12.51 -22.83 2.68
CA TRP A 221 11.61 -22.37 1.62
C TRP A 221 10.16 -22.78 1.90
N GLY A 222 9.21 -21.91 1.52
CA GLY A 222 7.77 -22.18 1.64
C GLY A 222 7.19 -22.20 3.04
N ILE A 223 8.01 -21.94 4.06
CA ILE A 223 7.61 -21.84 5.47
C ILE A 223 6.79 -20.56 5.79
N GLY A 224 6.73 -19.59 4.86
CA GLY A 224 5.94 -18.37 5.02
C GLY A 224 6.66 -17.13 5.61
N LYS A 225 8.00 -17.07 5.55
CA LYS A 225 8.78 -15.91 6.03
C LYS A 225 8.29 -14.57 5.46
N THR A 226 8.13 -14.50 4.13
CA THR A 226 7.67 -13.31 3.43
C THR A 226 6.29 -12.88 3.93
N THR A 227 5.36 -13.82 4.08
CA THR A 227 4.02 -13.55 4.60
C THR A 227 4.06 -13.02 6.03
N LEU A 228 4.81 -13.68 6.92
CA LEU A 228 4.97 -13.25 8.31
C LEU A 228 5.60 -11.84 8.39
N ALA A 229 6.63 -11.58 7.60
CA ALA A 229 7.31 -10.30 7.60
C ALA A 229 6.39 -9.16 7.10
N LYS A 230 5.55 -9.42 6.09
CA LYS A 230 4.53 -8.47 5.63
C LYS A 230 3.46 -8.19 6.69
N VAL A 231 3.02 -9.22 7.43
CA VAL A 231 2.08 -9.05 8.56
C VAL A 231 2.67 -8.10 9.61
N VAL A 232 3.88 -8.38 10.08
CA VAL A 232 4.58 -7.54 11.06
C VAL A 232 4.82 -6.14 10.51
N TYR A 233 5.25 -6.02 9.26
CA TYR A 233 5.47 -4.73 8.60
C TYR A 233 4.18 -3.91 8.56
N ASN A 234 3.06 -4.50 8.16
CA ASN A 234 1.77 -3.79 8.10
C ASN A 234 1.31 -3.33 9.48
N GLU A 235 1.53 -4.13 10.53
CA GLU A 235 1.21 -3.78 11.92
C GLU A 235 2.02 -2.58 12.42
N LEU A 236 3.31 -2.52 12.08
CA LEU A 236 4.18 -1.40 12.45
C LEU A 236 4.04 -0.18 11.53
N SER A 237 3.59 -0.36 10.28
CA SER A 237 3.65 0.64 9.20
C SER A 237 3.04 1.99 9.56
N ASN A 238 2.05 2.02 10.45
CA ASN A 238 1.37 3.25 10.84
C ASN A 238 2.20 4.13 11.79
N GLN A 239 3.25 3.58 12.39
CA GLN A 239 4.12 4.26 13.35
C GLN A 239 5.29 4.98 12.67
N PHE A 240 5.48 4.79 11.36
CA PHE A 240 6.62 5.27 10.58
C PHE A 240 6.16 6.14 9.42
N GLN A 241 6.84 7.28 9.24
CA GLN A 241 6.62 8.16 8.08
C GLN A 241 7.33 7.63 6.85
N LEU A 242 8.59 7.21 7.01
CA LEU A 242 9.42 6.70 5.93
C LEU A 242 9.43 5.17 5.96
N ARG A 243 9.07 4.55 4.84
CA ARG A 243 8.84 3.12 4.76
C ARG A 243 9.28 2.60 3.40
N SER A 244 9.83 1.39 3.35
CA SER A 244 10.15 0.75 2.07
C SER A 244 10.01 -0.76 2.15
N PHE A 245 9.53 -1.35 1.05
CA PHE A 245 9.50 -2.78 0.87
C PHE A 245 10.22 -3.18 -0.43
N ILE A 246 11.33 -3.88 -0.26
CA ILE A 246 12.12 -4.41 -1.36
C ILE A 246 11.85 -5.92 -1.47
N ALA A 247 10.93 -6.26 -2.37
CA ALA A 247 10.53 -7.64 -2.65
C ALA A 247 11.58 -8.43 -3.45
N ASN A 248 11.64 -9.75 -3.23
CA ASN A 248 12.36 -10.71 -4.07
C ASN A 248 13.78 -10.27 -4.45
N ILE A 249 14.58 -9.83 -3.45
CA ILE A 249 15.92 -9.26 -3.65
C ILE A 249 16.82 -10.21 -4.44
N LYS A 250 16.77 -11.51 -4.14
CA LYS A 250 17.50 -12.54 -4.90
C LYS A 250 17.25 -12.46 -6.40
N GLU A 251 15.98 -12.41 -6.82
CA GLU A 251 15.61 -12.44 -8.24
C GLU A 251 15.84 -11.07 -8.91
N ASN A 252 15.45 -9.99 -8.23
CA ASN A 252 15.55 -8.65 -8.78
C ASN A 252 16.99 -8.15 -8.87
N SER A 253 17.88 -8.55 -7.96
CA SER A 253 19.31 -8.22 -8.07
C SER A 253 19.98 -8.91 -9.24
N GLN A 254 19.54 -10.12 -9.61
CA GLN A 254 20.04 -10.84 -10.79
C GLN A 254 19.51 -10.24 -12.10
N ARG A 255 18.25 -9.79 -12.12
CA ARG A 255 17.62 -9.22 -13.33
C ARG A 255 18.02 -7.77 -13.60
N ASN A 256 17.99 -6.92 -12.57
CA ASN A 256 18.09 -5.47 -12.70
C ASN A 256 19.36 -4.90 -12.06
N GLY A 257 20.12 -5.72 -11.32
CA GLY A 257 21.27 -5.27 -10.55
C GLY A 257 20.92 -4.72 -9.16
N ILE A 258 21.93 -4.64 -8.29
CA ILE A 258 21.78 -4.13 -6.92
C ILE A 258 21.54 -2.61 -6.91
N ALA A 259 22.19 -1.85 -7.81
CA ALA A 259 21.99 -0.41 -7.94
C ALA A 259 20.51 -0.05 -8.17
N TRP A 260 19.79 -0.86 -8.97
CA TRP A 260 18.36 -0.66 -9.17
C TRP A 260 17.53 -0.82 -7.88
N LEU A 261 17.84 -1.84 -7.06
CA LEU A 261 17.19 -2.05 -5.77
C LEU A 261 17.50 -0.91 -4.79
N GLN A 262 18.73 -0.40 -4.83
CA GLN A 262 19.16 0.73 -4.02
C GLN A 262 18.43 2.01 -4.44
N ASN A 263 18.31 2.28 -5.73
CA ASN A 263 17.56 3.43 -6.25
C ASN A 263 16.08 3.35 -5.86
N LYS A 264 15.48 2.16 -5.89
CA LYS A 264 14.13 1.95 -5.38
C LYS A 264 14.01 2.28 -3.89
N LEU A 265 14.95 1.78 -3.08
CA LEU A 265 14.96 2.07 -1.64
C LEU A 265 15.15 3.57 -1.35
N ILE A 266 16.02 4.25 -2.10
CA ILE A 266 16.24 5.69 -2.02
C ILE A 266 14.95 6.44 -2.39
N PHE A 267 14.30 6.03 -3.49
CA PHE A 267 13.05 6.63 -3.93
C PHE A 267 11.95 6.48 -2.87
N ASP A 268 11.77 5.28 -2.31
CA ASP A 268 10.75 5.03 -1.27
C ASP A 268 11.00 5.85 0.01
N ILE A 269 12.27 6.08 0.38
CA ILE A 269 12.63 6.81 1.61
C ILE A 269 12.68 8.34 1.40
N LEU A 270 13.08 8.81 0.22
CA LEU A 270 13.31 10.24 -0.05
C LEU A 270 12.24 10.90 -0.92
N GLY A 271 11.41 10.13 -1.61
CA GLY A 271 10.46 10.64 -2.62
C GLY A 271 11.14 11.23 -3.86
N MET A 272 12.47 11.06 -4.00
CA MET A 272 13.25 11.63 -5.09
C MET A 272 13.65 10.55 -6.09
N LYS A 273 13.40 10.80 -7.38
CA LYS A 273 13.92 9.94 -8.45
C LYS A 273 15.44 10.08 -8.51
N TYR A 274 16.14 9.14 -7.89
CA TYR A 274 17.59 9.00 -8.00
C TYR A 274 17.91 7.94 -9.06
N GLN A 275 18.66 8.32 -10.09
CA GLN A 275 19.13 7.44 -11.15
C GLN A 275 20.65 7.33 -11.14
N GLY A 276 21.23 7.11 -9.96
CA GLY A 276 22.65 6.81 -9.84
C GLY A 276 22.94 5.37 -10.25
N SER A 277 24.05 5.16 -10.95
CA SER A 277 24.60 3.83 -11.23
C SER A 277 25.66 3.41 -10.21
N ASP A 278 26.18 4.34 -9.42
CA ASP A 278 27.18 4.09 -8.39
C ASP A 278 26.54 3.66 -7.06
N ILE A 279 26.94 2.48 -6.59
CA ILE A 279 26.46 1.87 -5.35
C ILE A 279 26.98 2.64 -4.14
N ASP A 280 28.23 3.13 -4.18
CA ASP A 280 28.86 3.81 -3.04
C ASP A 280 28.23 5.18 -2.79
N GLU A 281 27.87 5.90 -3.86
CA GLU A 281 27.07 7.12 -3.78
C GLU A 281 25.70 6.85 -3.14
N GLY A 282 24.99 5.81 -3.59
CA GLY A 282 23.70 5.44 -3.02
C GLY A 282 23.78 5.02 -1.55
N ILE A 283 24.87 4.37 -1.13
CA ILE A 283 25.15 4.05 0.27
C ILE A 283 25.27 5.33 1.10
N ASN A 284 26.04 6.31 0.62
CA ASN A 284 26.23 7.59 1.31
C ASN A 284 24.92 8.37 1.44
N ILE A 285 24.09 8.35 0.41
CA ILE A 285 22.76 8.96 0.43
C ILE A 285 21.88 8.29 1.49
N LEU A 286 21.74 6.96 1.44
CA LEU A 286 20.93 6.22 2.41
C LEU A 286 21.41 6.46 3.85
N ARG A 287 22.72 6.35 4.09
CA ARG A 287 23.32 6.58 5.41
C ARG A 287 23.11 8.00 5.94
N SER A 288 23.20 9.01 5.09
CA SER A 288 23.01 10.41 5.50
C SER A 288 21.55 10.70 5.84
N LYS A 289 20.61 10.16 5.07
CA LYS A 289 19.18 10.48 5.20
C LYS A 289 18.46 9.63 6.22
N CYS A 290 18.78 8.34 6.30
CA CYS A 290 18.19 7.43 7.29
C CYS A 290 18.57 7.80 8.73
N LYS A 291 19.64 8.59 8.94
CA LYS A 291 20.00 9.19 10.24
C LYS A 291 19.07 10.32 10.68
N LEU A 292 18.37 10.98 9.77
CA LEU A 292 17.56 12.16 10.08
C LEU A 292 16.15 11.80 10.56
N LYS A 293 15.59 10.69 10.08
CA LYS A 293 14.21 10.28 10.37
C LYS A 293 14.16 8.78 10.62
N LYS A 294 13.28 8.35 11.54
CA LYS A 294 13.06 6.91 11.78
C LYS A 294 12.40 6.26 10.57
N VAL A 295 12.87 5.08 10.19
CA VAL A 295 12.41 4.34 9.00
C VAL A 295 11.90 2.93 9.36
N LEU A 296 10.99 2.39 8.55
CA LEU A 296 10.60 0.98 8.55
C LEU A 296 10.96 0.34 7.20
N ILE A 297 11.90 -0.59 7.19
CA ILE A 297 12.35 -1.25 5.94
C ILE A 297 12.11 -2.75 6.01
N LEU A 298 11.52 -3.33 4.98
CA LEU A 298 11.41 -4.77 4.78
C LEU A 298 12.21 -5.20 3.54
N LEU A 299 13.24 -6.02 3.76
CA LEU A 299 14.06 -6.64 2.73
C LEU A 299 13.70 -8.13 2.60
N ASP A 300 13.18 -8.54 1.44
CA ASP A 300 12.64 -9.90 1.25
C ASP A 300 13.49 -10.78 0.31
N ASP A 301 13.68 -12.03 0.72
CA ASP A 301 14.46 -13.09 0.06
C ASP A 301 15.92 -12.68 -0.24
N VAL A 302 16.61 -12.16 0.76
CA VAL A 302 18.06 -11.86 0.69
C VAL A 302 18.86 -13.17 0.60
N ASN A 303 19.79 -13.25 -0.35
CA ASN A 303 20.61 -14.44 -0.58
C ASN A 303 22.11 -14.17 -0.77
N HIS A 304 22.54 -12.90 -0.71
CA HIS A 304 23.96 -12.53 -0.72
C HIS A 304 24.25 -11.43 0.29
N HIS A 305 25.44 -11.46 0.89
CA HIS A 305 25.83 -10.48 1.91
C HIS A 305 26.04 -9.07 1.33
N ASP A 306 26.46 -8.96 0.06
CA ASP A 306 26.61 -7.67 -0.62
C ASP A 306 25.27 -6.92 -0.77
N GLN A 307 24.16 -7.65 -0.90
CA GLN A 307 22.83 -7.02 -0.95
C GLN A 307 22.53 -6.26 0.35
N LEU A 308 22.93 -6.80 1.51
CA LEU A 308 22.76 -6.11 2.79
C LEU A 308 23.71 -4.93 2.94
N LYS A 309 24.97 -5.09 2.52
CA LYS A 309 25.97 -4.00 2.53
C LYS A 309 25.49 -2.80 1.72
N SER A 310 24.90 -3.02 0.55
CA SER A 310 24.45 -1.95 -0.33
C SER A 310 23.12 -1.31 0.08
N LEU A 311 22.22 -2.06 0.72
CA LEU A 311 20.85 -1.59 1.03
C LEU A 311 20.68 -1.04 2.44
N VAL A 312 21.25 -1.68 3.46
CA VAL A 312 20.95 -1.34 4.87
C VAL A 312 22.18 -1.20 5.76
N GLY A 313 23.34 -1.72 5.37
CA GLY A 313 24.57 -1.56 6.15
C GLY A 313 24.44 -2.08 7.58
N LYS A 314 24.83 -1.25 8.56
CA LYS A 314 24.79 -1.54 10.00
C LYS A 314 23.79 -0.61 10.72
N GLU A 315 23.52 -0.87 12.00
CA GLU A 315 22.57 -0.08 12.80
C GLU A 315 22.90 1.43 12.86
N ASP A 316 24.17 1.80 12.69
CA ASP A 316 24.65 3.20 12.69
C ASP A 316 24.18 4.01 11.48
N TRP A 317 23.56 3.39 10.48
CA TRP A 317 22.94 4.08 9.34
C TRP A 317 21.61 4.75 9.68
N PHE A 318 20.97 4.35 10.78
CA PHE A 318 19.58 4.69 11.01
C PHE A 318 19.41 5.57 12.25
N ASN A 319 18.40 6.42 12.20
CA ASN A 319 17.95 7.20 13.34
C ASN A 319 17.36 6.28 14.42
N MET A 320 17.43 6.74 15.66
CA MET A 320 16.80 6.15 16.82
C MET A 320 15.34 5.76 16.55
N GLY A 321 14.95 4.56 16.99
CA GLY A 321 13.61 4.00 16.80
C GLY A 321 13.35 3.40 15.41
N SER A 322 14.32 3.34 14.50
CA SER A 322 14.16 2.67 13.20
C SER A 322 14.02 1.15 13.34
N ARG A 323 13.30 0.53 12.39
CA ARG A 323 13.00 -0.91 12.37
C ARG A 323 13.30 -1.47 10.99
N ILE A 324 14.13 -2.51 10.93
CA ILE A 324 14.52 -3.17 9.70
C ILE A 324 14.23 -4.66 9.85
N ILE A 325 13.49 -5.22 8.90
CA ILE A 325 13.11 -6.62 8.84
C ILE A 325 13.76 -7.23 7.61
N ILE A 326 14.48 -8.33 7.78
CA ILE A 326 15.16 -9.05 6.70
C ILE A 326 14.61 -10.45 6.65
N THR A 327 14.19 -10.94 5.48
CA THR A 327 13.89 -12.37 5.29
C THR A 327 15.00 -13.03 4.49
N THR A 328 15.42 -14.22 4.93
CA THR A 328 16.42 -15.02 4.20
C THR A 328 16.21 -16.51 4.42
N ARG A 329 16.75 -17.33 3.52
CA ARG A 329 16.83 -18.79 3.71
C ARG A 329 18.14 -19.20 4.37
N ILE A 330 19.14 -18.33 4.35
CA ILE A 330 20.52 -18.66 4.66
C ILE A 330 20.92 -17.91 5.93
N LYS A 331 20.96 -18.63 7.06
CA LYS A 331 21.29 -18.04 8.37
C LYS A 331 22.66 -17.34 8.37
N SER A 332 23.66 -17.91 7.69
CA SER A 332 25.01 -17.37 7.67
C SER A 332 25.11 -15.96 7.07
N ILE A 333 24.14 -15.53 6.26
CA ILE A 333 24.08 -14.14 5.76
C ILE A 333 23.82 -13.16 6.91
N LEU A 334 22.91 -13.52 7.82
CA LEU A 334 22.60 -12.71 9.00
C LEU A 334 23.79 -12.67 9.97
N ASP A 335 24.45 -13.81 10.17
CA ASP A 335 25.63 -13.92 11.02
C ASP A 335 26.78 -13.04 10.48
N TYR A 336 27.05 -13.09 9.17
CA TYR A 336 28.07 -12.25 8.53
C TYR A 336 27.73 -10.76 8.62
N ALA A 337 26.46 -10.40 8.47
CA ALA A 337 25.98 -9.03 8.62
C ALA A 337 25.89 -8.56 10.08
N GLN A 338 26.24 -9.42 11.05
CA GLN A 338 26.19 -9.13 12.49
C GLN A 338 24.78 -8.73 12.96
N VAL A 339 23.75 -9.34 12.36
CA VAL A 339 22.37 -9.14 12.79
C VAL A 339 22.16 -9.95 14.07
N ASN A 340 22.20 -9.25 15.21
CA ASN A 340 22.14 -9.85 16.54
C ASN A 340 20.77 -10.46 16.87
N ARG A 341 19.70 -9.99 16.22
CA ARG A 341 18.33 -10.44 16.48
C ARG A 341 17.85 -11.29 15.34
N GLN A 342 17.78 -12.59 15.59
CA GLN A 342 17.40 -13.56 14.58
C GLN A 342 16.20 -14.36 15.05
N TYR A 343 15.26 -14.60 14.15
CA TYR A 343 14.10 -15.44 14.39
C TYR A 343 14.11 -16.62 13.41
N HIS A 344 14.26 -17.83 13.95
CA HIS A 344 14.11 -19.04 13.16
C HIS A 344 12.63 -19.41 13.05
N LEU A 345 12.06 -19.22 11.86
CA LEU A 345 10.68 -19.59 11.60
C LEU A 345 10.55 -21.11 11.42
N MET A 346 9.85 -21.73 12.37
CA MET A 346 9.56 -23.15 12.38
C MET A 346 8.28 -23.48 11.60
N GLU A 347 8.06 -24.78 11.37
CA GLU A 347 6.84 -25.29 10.76
C GLU A 347 5.61 -24.96 11.61
N ILE A 348 4.48 -24.77 10.92
CA ILE A 348 3.20 -24.52 11.56
C ILE A 348 2.77 -25.76 12.35
N LYS A 349 2.15 -25.54 13.52
CA LYS A 349 1.61 -26.61 14.36
C LYS A 349 0.57 -27.45 13.60
N ARG A 350 0.38 -28.71 13.99
CA ARG A 350 -0.47 -29.67 13.24
C ARG A 350 -1.93 -29.23 13.13
N ASP A 351 -2.49 -28.71 14.21
CA ASP A 351 -3.86 -28.16 14.28
C ASP A 351 -4.04 -27.01 13.27
N GLN A 352 -3.12 -26.06 13.29
CA GLN A 352 -3.10 -24.91 12.38
C GLN A 352 -2.87 -25.33 10.92
N SER A 353 -2.04 -26.35 10.69
CA SER A 353 -1.78 -26.92 9.37
C SER A 353 -3.02 -27.55 8.77
N LEU A 354 -3.84 -28.22 9.59
CA LEU A 354 -5.11 -28.80 9.16
C LEU A 354 -6.13 -27.72 8.79
N ILE A 355 -6.18 -26.62 9.54
CA ILE A 355 -7.03 -25.47 9.22
C ILE A 355 -6.61 -24.88 7.87
N LEU A 356 -5.31 -24.60 7.68
CA LEU A 356 -4.79 -24.02 6.44
C LEU A 356 -5.08 -24.93 5.23
N PHE A 357 -4.80 -26.22 5.35
CA PHE A 357 -5.09 -27.18 4.30
C PHE A 357 -6.60 -27.23 3.98
N SER A 358 -7.45 -27.25 5.01
CA SER A 358 -8.90 -27.31 4.87
C SER A 358 -9.47 -26.09 4.16
N ARG A 359 -8.91 -24.90 4.42
CA ARG A 359 -9.32 -23.67 3.73
C ARG A 359 -9.08 -23.77 2.23
N HIS A 360 -7.96 -24.34 1.81
CA HIS A 360 -7.63 -24.52 0.39
C HIS A 360 -8.34 -25.71 -0.27
N ALA A 361 -8.60 -26.79 0.48
CA ALA A 361 -9.25 -27.98 -0.05
C ALA A 361 -10.79 -27.90 -0.08
N PHE A 362 -11.39 -27.18 0.88
CA PHE A 362 -12.84 -27.22 1.13
C PHE A 362 -13.50 -25.86 1.26
N CYS A 363 -12.72 -24.76 1.26
CA CYS A 363 -13.16 -23.40 1.59
C CYS A 363 -13.78 -23.30 3.00
N LYS A 364 -13.28 -24.10 3.95
CA LYS A 364 -13.74 -24.16 5.35
C LYS A 364 -12.55 -24.37 6.28
N GLU A 365 -12.72 -24.11 7.58
CA GLU A 365 -11.66 -24.32 8.57
C GLU A 365 -11.50 -25.78 9.00
N SER A 366 -12.44 -26.64 8.62
CA SER A 366 -12.42 -28.06 8.91
C SER A 366 -12.64 -28.91 7.65
N PRO A 367 -12.16 -30.17 7.65
CA PRO A 367 -12.50 -31.12 6.61
C PRO A 367 -14.01 -31.36 6.49
N ARG A 368 -14.45 -31.82 5.32
CA ARG A 368 -15.82 -32.30 5.10
C ARG A 368 -15.96 -33.75 5.57
N CYS A 369 -17.20 -34.14 5.92
CA CYS A 369 -17.56 -35.52 6.26
C CYS A 369 -17.04 -36.52 5.22
N GLY A 370 -16.30 -37.53 5.69
CA GLY A 370 -15.67 -38.57 4.87
C GLY A 370 -14.24 -38.26 4.40
N PHE A 371 -13.73 -37.05 4.66
CA PHE A 371 -12.38 -36.61 4.28
C PHE A 371 -11.48 -36.31 5.49
N GLU A 372 -11.98 -36.46 6.72
CA GLU A 372 -11.25 -36.13 7.95
C GLU A 372 -9.95 -36.92 8.06
N ALA A 373 -10.04 -38.25 8.02
CA ALA A 373 -8.89 -39.14 8.15
C ALA A 373 -7.85 -38.88 7.04
N LEU A 374 -8.31 -38.71 5.79
CA LEU A 374 -7.42 -38.42 4.67
C LEU A 374 -6.74 -37.06 4.80
N SER A 375 -7.46 -36.04 5.27
CA SER A 375 -6.90 -34.70 5.49
C SER A 375 -5.82 -34.75 6.57
N ILE A 376 -6.07 -35.43 7.69
CA ILE A 376 -5.10 -35.61 8.78
C ILE A 376 -3.86 -36.36 8.28
N GLU A 377 -4.04 -37.45 7.55
CA GLU A 377 -2.91 -38.24 7.02
C GLU A 377 -2.08 -37.47 6.00
N ILE A 378 -2.72 -36.72 5.09
CA ILE A 378 -2.04 -35.88 4.10
C ILE A 378 -1.26 -34.76 4.80
N VAL A 379 -1.88 -34.04 5.73
CA VAL A 379 -1.22 -32.97 6.50
C VAL A 379 -0.03 -33.54 7.29
N SER A 380 -0.19 -34.70 7.93
CA SER A 380 0.91 -35.35 8.65
C SER A 380 2.05 -35.79 7.72
N THR A 381 1.75 -36.14 6.47
CA THR A 381 2.75 -36.55 5.48
C THR A 381 3.44 -35.36 4.81
N ILE A 382 2.78 -34.20 4.74
CA ILE A 382 3.37 -32.97 4.17
C ILE A 382 4.20 -32.22 5.22
N GLY A 383 3.76 -32.25 6.48
CA GLY A 383 4.31 -31.43 7.56
C GLY A 383 3.67 -30.03 7.60
N GLY A 384 4.24 -29.14 8.41
CA GLY A 384 3.68 -27.82 8.68
C GLY A 384 4.16 -26.73 7.71
N LEU A 385 4.28 -27.03 6.42
CA LEU A 385 4.75 -26.08 5.40
C LEU A 385 3.58 -25.39 4.68
N PRO A 386 3.37 -24.08 4.87
CA PRO A 386 2.25 -23.35 4.27
C PRO A 386 2.08 -23.54 2.78
N LEU A 387 3.13 -23.30 1.98
CA LEU A 387 3.02 -23.42 0.53
C LEU A 387 2.69 -24.84 0.06
N ALA A 388 3.22 -25.86 0.75
CA ALA A 388 2.95 -27.24 0.40
C ALA A 388 1.50 -27.64 0.74
N LEU A 389 1.01 -27.20 1.90
CA LEU A 389 -0.37 -27.40 2.34
C LEU A 389 -1.36 -26.68 1.41
N GLU A 390 -1.08 -25.43 1.04
CA GLU A 390 -1.88 -24.66 0.09
C GLU A 390 -1.93 -25.33 -1.28
N PHE A 391 -0.77 -25.69 -1.84
CA PHE A 391 -0.69 -26.35 -3.14
C PHE A 391 -1.48 -27.66 -3.16
N MET A 392 -1.29 -28.50 -2.12
CA MET A 392 -1.98 -29.79 -2.04
C MET A 392 -3.48 -29.61 -1.80
N GLY A 393 -3.89 -28.67 -0.96
CA GLY A 393 -5.30 -28.34 -0.75
C GLY A 393 -5.97 -27.91 -2.06
N LYS A 394 -5.37 -26.96 -2.80
CA LYS A 394 -5.88 -26.53 -4.11
C LYS A 394 -5.94 -27.67 -5.13
N THR A 395 -4.91 -28.53 -5.17
CA THR A 395 -4.85 -29.67 -6.10
C THR A 395 -5.98 -30.67 -5.85
N LEU A 396 -6.35 -30.86 -4.59
CA LEU A 396 -7.35 -31.82 -4.15
C LEU A 396 -8.77 -31.24 -4.02
N CYS A 397 -8.90 -29.92 -4.12
CA CYS A 397 -10.17 -29.21 -4.08
C CYS A 397 -11.15 -29.76 -5.14
N GLY A 398 -12.35 -30.12 -4.69
CA GLY A 398 -13.42 -30.68 -5.53
C GLY A 398 -13.15 -32.09 -6.09
N LYS A 399 -12.06 -32.75 -5.71
CA LYS A 399 -11.76 -34.12 -6.14
C LYS A 399 -12.44 -35.17 -5.25
N ASN A 400 -12.73 -36.34 -5.83
CA ASN A 400 -13.31 -37.46 -5.10
C ASN A 400 -12.29 -38.18 -4.20
N GLN A 401 -12.78 -39.02 -3.30
CA GLN A 401 -11.96 -39.70 -2.29
C GLN A 401 -10.89 -40.63 -2.89
N ALA A 402 -11.14 -41.25 -4.05
CA ALA A 402 -10.18 -42.11 -4.72
C ALA A 402 -8.92 -41.34 -5.15
N ILE A 403 -9.09 -40.14 -5.69
CA ILE A 403 -7.98 -39.25 -6.07
C ILE A 403 -7.16 -38.83 -4.84
N TRP A 404 -7.83 -38.54 -3.72
CA TRP A 404 -7.16 -38.22 -2.45
C TRP A 404 -6.30 -39.38 -1.93
N GLN A 405 -6.83 -40.60 -1.96
CA GLN A 405 -6.09 -41.80 -1.58
C GLN A 405 -4.88 -42.04 -2.50
N GLU A 406 -5.03 -41.81 -3.81
CA GLU A 406 -3.93 -41.93 -4.76
C GLU A 406 -2.84 -40.89 -4.50
N ALA A 407 -3.23 -39.64 -4.25
CA ALA A 407 -2.30 -38.56 -3.91
C ALA A 407 -1.52 -38.90 -2.62
N LEU A 408 -2.20 -39.40 -1.60
CA LEU A 408 -1.56 -39.83 -0.36
C LEU A 408 -0.58 -41.00 -0.57
N LYS A 409 -0.96 -42.00 -1.38
CA LYS A 409 -0.06 -43.11 -1.76
C LYS A 409 1.19 -42.57 -2.46
N LYS A 410 1.06 -41.57 -3.34
CA LYS A 410 2.19 -40.92 -4.01
C LYS A 410 3.08 -40.15 -3.03
N LEU A 411 2.51 -39.44 -2.06
CA LEU A 411 3.25 -38.72 -1.04
C LEU A 411 4.08 -39.66 -0.16
N ARG A 412 3.52 -40.80 0.26
CA ARG A 412 4.23 -41.81 1.08
C ARG A 412 5.45 -42.44 0.38
N LYS A 413 5.47 -42.49 -0.95
CA LYS A 413 6.58 -43.08 -1.73
C LYS A 413 7.80 -42.17 -1.85
N VAL A 414 7.69 -40.91 -1.46
CA VAL A 414 8.75 -39.91 -1.59
C VAL A 414 9.16 -39.48 -0.18
N SER A 415 10.46 -39.46 0.11
CA SER A 415 10.92 -38.96 1.42
C SER A 415 10.47 -37.51 1.63
N HIS A 416 10.14 -37.14 2.88
CA HIS A 416 9.67 -35.78 3.22
C HIS A 416 10.50 -34.67 2.57
N VAL A 417 11.84 -34.79 2.59
CA VAL A 417 12.77 -33.83 1.97
C VAL A 417 12.57 -33.71 0.45
N LYS A 418 12.37 -34.85 -0.24
CA LYS A 418 12.15 -34.87 -1.69
C LYS A 418 10.74 -34.42 -2.08
N VAL A 419 9.75 -34.57 -1.20
CA VAL A 419 8.40 -34.02 -1.41
C VAL A 419 8.47 -32.50 -1.45
N GLN A 420 9.18 -31.90 -0.49
CA GLN A 420 9.35 -30.45 -0.39
C GLN A 420 10.10 -29.87 -1.59
N GLU A 421 11.17 -30.52 -2.05
CA GLU A 421 11.89 -30.11 -3.27
C GLU A 421 11.06 -30.27 -4.55
N LYS A 422 10.31 -31.37 -4.70
CA LYS A 422 9.45 -31.57 -5.87
C LYS A 422 8.27 -30.60 -5.91
N LEU A 423 7.69 -30.27 -4.75
CA LEU A 423 6.63 -29.27 -4.64
C LEU A 423 7.15 -27.87 -4.97
N ARG A 424 8.38 -27.55 -4.57
CA ARG A 424 9.05 -26.31 -4.99
C ARG A 424 9.19 -26.20 -6.49
N ILE A 425 9.76 -27.22 -7.14
CA ILE A 425 9.95 -27.21 -8.61
C ILE A 425 8.62 -27.02 -9.34
N ARG A 426 7.55 -27.71 -8.90
CA ARG A 426 6.21 -27.61 -9.51
C ARG A 426 5.54 -26.26 -9.27
N TYR A 427 5.71 -25.66 -8.09
CA TYR A 427 5.18 -24.34 -7.80
C TYR A 427 5.88 -23.28 -8.65
N ASP A 428 7.22 -23.33 -8.71
CA ASP A 428 8.02 -22.42 -9.53
C ASP A 428 7.59 -22.52 -11.01
N THR A 429 7.39 -23.73 -11.56
CA THR A 429 6.91 -23.89 -12.96
C THR A 429 5.44 -23.51 -13.21
N SER A 430 4.58 -23.54 -12.19
CA SER A 430 3.15 -23.16 -12.33
C SER A 430 2.91 -21.65 -12.36
N ASN A 431 3.88 -20.84 -11.91
CA ASN A 431 3.82 -19.37 -11.99
C ASN A 431 4.45 -18.81 -13.29
N TYR A 432 4.90 -19.69 -14.21
CA TYR A 432 5.44 -19.34 -15.53
C TYR A 432 4.49 -19.71 -16.69
N LYS A 433 3.17 -19.78 -16.45
CA LYS A 433 2.18 -19.99 -17.50
C LYS A 433 1.09 -18.93 -17.47
#